data_AF-A0A5R9C6X9-F1
#
_entry.id   AF-A0A5R9C6X9-F1
#
_cell.length_a   1.000
_cell.length_b   1.000
_cell.length_c   1.000
_cell.angle_alpha   90.00
_cell.angle_beta   90.00
_cell.angle_gamma   90.00
#
_symmetry.space_group_name_H-M   'P 1'
#
loop_
_entity.id
_entity.type
_entity.pdbx_description
1 polymer ?
#
loop_
_entity_poly.entity_id
_entity_poly.type
_entity_poly.pdbx_seq_one_letter_code
_entity_poly.pdbx_strand_id
1 'polypeptide(L)' 'MSTALNKLPDDVAIKIGTDIDKRISDWIVAGGKEDDGYIVQQVIYAESVANVYERKEKGCNGD' A
#
# COMPACT_ATOMS: atom_id res chain seq x y z
N MET A 1 -10.55 -3.22 4.48
CA MET A 1 -9.25 -2.65 4.06
C MET A 1 -8.15 -3.62 4.43
N SER A 2 -7.24 -3.92 3.50
CA SER A 2 -6.20 -4.94 3.65
C SER A 2 -5.29 -4.68 4.86
N THR A 3 -4.99 -5.74 5.62
CA THR A 3 -4.13 -5.77 6.81
C THR A 3 -2.64 -5.46 6.52
N ALA A 4 -2.30 -5.13 5.27
CA ALA A 4 -0.93 -4.90 4.80
C ALA A 4 -0.29 -3.66 5.44
N LEU A 5 -1.05 -2.59 5.63
CA LEU A 5 -0.53 -1.35 6.24
C LEU A 5 -0.12 -1.54 7.71
N ASN A 6 -0.75 -2.48 8.43
CA ASN A 6 -0.43 -2.78 9.83
C ASN A 6 0.95 -3.45 10.01
N LYS A 7 1.60 -3.86 8.92
CA LYS A 7 2.93 -4.48 8.91
C LYS A 7 4.05 -3.46 8.65
N LEU A 8 3.69 -2.20 8.43
CA LEU A 8 4.63 -1.12 8.17
C LEU A 8 4.80 -0.28 9.44
N PRO A 9 5.97 0.37 9.62
CA PRO A 9 6.12 1.43 10.61
C PRO A 9 5.05 2.51 10.43
N ASP A 10 4.58 3.12 11.52
CA ASP A 10 3.45 4.07 11.48
C ASP A 10 3.66 5.20 10.46
N ASP A 11 4.87 5.76 10.37
CA ASP A 11 5.19 6.84 9.43
C ASP A 11 5.10 6.38 7.96
N VAL A 12 5.54 5.15 7.70
CA VAL A 12 5.48 4.53 6.36
C VAL A 12 4.05 4.17 6.02
N ALA A 13 3.30 3.58 6.97
CA ALA A 13 1.90 3.22 6.80
C ALA A 13 1.04 4.44 6.48
N ILE A 14 1.20 5.55 7.21
CA ILE A 14 0.50 6.81 6.97
C ILE A 14 0.83 7.37 5.59
N LYS A 15 2.11 7.38 5.21
CA LYS A 15 2.55 7.91 3.92
C LYS A 15 1.97 7.10 2.76
N ILE A 16 2.08 5.77 2.81
CA ILE A 16 1.58 4.88 1.76
C ILE A 16 0.06 4.90 1.70
N GLY A 17 -0.62 4.87 2.85
CA GLY A 17 -2.07 4.97 2.92
C GLY A 17 -2.59 6.27 2.32
N THR A 18 -1.95 7.40 2.63
CA THR A 18 -2.29 8.72 2.08
C THR A 18 -2.06 8.80 0.56
N ASP A 19 -0.96 8.21 0.05
CA ASP A 19 -0.69 8.17 -1.39
C ASP A 19 -1.76 7.38 -2.14
N ILE A 20 -2.11 6.19 -1.62
CA ILE A 20 -3.14 5.34 -2.21
C ILE A 20 -4.50 6.03 -2.19
N ASP A 21 -4.89 6.61 -1.05
CA ASP A 21 -6.16 7.34 -0.91
C ASP A 21 -6.27 8.48 -1.91
N LYS A 22 -5.19 9.25 -2.08
CA LYS A 22 -5.13 10.33 -3.08
C LYS A 22 -5.25 9.78 -4.50
N ARG A 23 -4.54 8.70 -4.83
CA ARG A 23 -4.57 8.09 -6.17
C ARG A 23 -5.93 7.51 -6.52
N ILE A 24 -6.64 6.95 -5.55
CA ILE A 24 -8.02 6.49 -5.71
C ILE A 24 -8.94 7.70 -5.92
N SER A 25 -8.81 8.73 -5.09
CA SER A 25 -9.61 9.95 -5.21
C SER A 25 -9.43 10.62 -6.58
N ASP A 26 -8.19 10.78 -7.04
CA ASP A 26 -7.87 11.33 -8.37
C ASP A 26 -8.46 10.46 -9.49
N TRP A 27 -8.43 9.13 -9.34
CA TRP A 27 -9.03 8.20 -10.31
C TRP A 27 -10.54 8.36 -10.41
N ILE A 28 -11.24 8.46 -9.27
CA ILE A 28 -12.69 8.67 -9.23
C ILE A 28 -13.06 10.04 -9.82
N VAL A 29 -12.31 11.10 -9.49
CA VAL A 29 -12.53 12.45 -10.04
C VAL A 29 -12.33 12.47 -11.56
N ALA A 30 -11.41 11.67 -12.10
CA ALA A 30 -11.20 11.51 -13.54
C ALA A 30 -12.29 10.69 -14.26
N GLY A 31 -13.29 10.17 -13.53
CA GLY A 31 -14.38 9.34 -14.07
C GLY A 31 -14.12 7.84 -14.02
N GLY A 32 -13.06 7.42 -13.32
CA GLY A 32 -12.80 6.01 -13.01
C GLY A 32 -13.76 5.45 -11.96
N LYS A 33 -13.82 4.13 -11.86
CA LYS A 33 -14.69 3.40 -10.94
C LYS A 33 -13.90 2.67 -9.86
N GLU A 34 -14.56 2.42 -8.73
CA GLU A 34 -14.00 1.68 -7.60
C GLU A 34 -13.69 0.21 -7.93
N ASP A 35 -14.42 -0.37 -8.89
CA ASP A 35 -14.21 -1.74 -9.37
C ASP A 35 -13.18 -1.84 -10.50
N ASP A 36 -12.57 -0.72 -10.91
CA ASP A 36 -11.55 -0.75 -11.95
C ASP A 36 -10.32 -1.50 -11.48
N GLY A 37 -9.67 -2.22 -12.41
CA GLY A 37 -8.42 -2.93 -12.15
C GLY A 37 -7.32 -2.02 -11.57
N TYR A 38 -7.39 -0.70 -11.81
CA TYR A 38 -6.51 0.28 -11.19
C TYR A 38 -6.56 0.27 -9.65
N ILE A 39 -7.75 0.11 -9.06
CA ILE A 39 -7.94 0.07 -7.60
C ILE A 39 -7.32 -1.20 -7.03
N VAL A 40 -7.51 -2.33 -7.71
CA VAL A 40 -6.86 -3.61 -7.36
C VAL A 40 -5.34 -3.46 -7.39
N GLN A 41 -4.78 -2.75 -8.36
CA GLN A 41 -3.34 -2.49 -8.42
C GLN A 41 -2.83 -1.66 -7.23
N GLN A 42 -3.61 -0.72 -6.71
CA GLN A 42 -3.22 0.04 -5.50
C GLN A 42 -3.13 -0.87 -4.26
N VAL A 43 -4.04 -1.84 -4.14
CA VAL A 43 -4.02 -2.82 -3.05
C VAL A 43 -2.81 -3.74 -3.16
N ILE A 44 -2.54 -4.28 -4.36
CA ILE A 44 -1.36 -5.14 -4.62
C ILE A 44 -0.06 -4.39 -4.32
N TYR A 45 0.00 -3.10 -4.67
CA TYR A 45 1.14 -2.25 -4.35
C TYR A 45 1.36 -2.16 -2.82
N ALA A 46 0.32 -1.89 -2.04
CA ALA A 46 0.41 -1.85 -0.58
C ALA A 46 0.93 -3.17 0.01
N GLU A 47 0.42 -4.31 -0.47
CA GLU A 47 0.85 -5.64 -0.05
C GLU A 47 2.31 -5.92 -0.42
N SER A 48 2.73 -5.52 -1.62
CA SER A 48 4.11 -5.68 -2.08
C SER A 48 5.09 -4.88 -1.22
N VAL A 49 4.76 -3.63 -0.88
CA VAL A 49 5.57 -2.80 0.01
C VAL A 49 5.67 -3.42 1.40
N ALA A 50 4.54 -3.84 1.98
CA ALA A 50 4.51 -4.53 3.28
C ALA A 50 5.40 -5.78 3.30
N ASN A 51 5.31 -6.62 2.26
CA ASN A 51 6.13 -7.81 2.14
C ASN A 51 7.63 -7.50 2.04
N VAL A 52 8.01 -6.45 1.29
CA VAL A 52 9.42 -6.02 1.19
C VAL A 52 9.95 -5.54 2.54
N TYR A 53 9.15 -4.78 3.30
CA TYR A 53 9.50 -4.35 4.65
C TYR A 53 9.69 -5.53 5.59
N GLU A 54 8.74 -6.47 5.64
CA GLU A 54 8.87 -7.67 6.47
C GLU A 54 10.13 -8.49 6.15
N ARG A 55 10.49 -8.58 4.86
CA ARG A 55 11.69 -9.31 4.42
C ARG A 55 12.97 -8.59 4.82
N LYS A 56 12.98 -7.26 4.84
CA LYS A 56 14.13 -6.47 5.32
C LYS A 56 14.32 -6.61 6.82
N GLU A 57 13.25 -6.53 7.61
CA GLU A 57 13.34 -6.71 9.07
C GLU A 57 13.81 -8.12 9.43
N LYS A 58 13.32 -9.15 8.74
CA LYS A 58 13.76 -10.55 8.94
C LYS A 58 15.16 -10.83 8.36
N GLY A 59 15.65 -10.00 7.45
CA GLY A 59 16.94 -10.14 6.78
C GLY A 59 18.11 -9.48 7.50
N CYS A 60 17.87 -8.62 8.51
CA CYS A 60 18.92 -7.94 9.29
C CYS A 60 19.26 -8.62 10.63
N ASN A 61 18.72 -9.81 10.93
CA ASN A 61 19.01 -10.53 12.18
C ASN A 61 19.93 -11.75 11.98
N GLY A 62 20.85 -11.67 11.02
CA GLY A 62 21.78 -12.74 10.71
C GLY A 62 23.07 -12.21 10.07
N ASP A 63 23.92 -11.58 10.88
CA ASP A 63 25.38 -11.62 10.81
C ASP A 63 25.95 -11.20 12.18
#